data_AF-A0A2R4CEN4-F1
#
_entry.id   AF-A0A2R4CEN4-F1
#
_cell.length_a   1.000
_cell.length_b   1.000
_cell.length_c   1.000
_cell.angle_alpha   90.00
_cell.angle_beta   90.00
_cell.angle_gamma   90.00
#
_symmetry.space_group_name_H-M   'P 1'
#
loop_
_entity.id
_entity.type
_entity.pdbx_description
1 polymer ?
#
loop_
_entity_poly.entity_id
_entity_poly.type
_entity_poly.pdbx_seq_one_letter_code
_entity_poly.pdbx_strand_id
1 'polypeptide(L)'
;MATRLSRATAQDADRQRDEATGFERAKSWLIGVTGILVGIPALVNGAFDVYASLANLPKTDAERVNVELFKKYFNKPPVATVPVPIKQNHGIVEVRFQVFDEGDVYVEYGNLTQWFPFPKESAEKREISFNFISNAVARQAQLYGKGAVMQQESLRNGRLIRERTWPNGVAETLEIDTRTGDVVSRNSRRIDPMVQRSHKLMEHEVKAIDLDSLRAARERNSYPSIKETNK
;
A
#
# COMPACT_ATOMS: atom_id res chain seq x y z
N MET A 1 -86.86 33.93 -14.81
CA MET A 1 -85.67 34.66 -14.33
C MET A 1 -84.64 33.72 -13.65
N ALA A 2 -84.52 32.45 -14.08
CA ALA A 2 -83.70 31.42 -13.39
C ALA A 2 -82.49 30.92 -14.21
N THR A 3 -82.32 31.36 -15.46
CA THR A 3 -81.35 30.75 -16.39
C THR A 3 -79.95 31.39 -16.37
N ARG A 4 -79.72 32.45 -15.59
CA ARG A 4 -78.43 33.17 -15.57
C ARG A 4 -77.44 32.72 -14.49
N LEU A 5 -77.89 32.01 -13.45
CA LEU A 5 -77.01 31.54 -12.36
C LEU A 5 -76.24 30.25 -12.69
N SER A 6 -76.68 29.46 -13.68
CA SER A 6 -76.04 28.17 -14.03
C SER A 6 -74.78 28.29 -14.89
N ARG A 7 -74.50 29.46 -15.50
CA ARG A 7 -73.32 29.64 -16.37
C ARG A 7 -72.06 30.06 -15.62
N ALA A 8 -72.20 30.72 -14.47
CA ALA A 8 -71.05 31.18 -13.69
C ALA A 8 -70.31 30.01 -13.02
N THR A 9 -71.03 29.02 -12.50
CA THR A 9 -70.44 27.86 -11.81
C THR A 9 -69.76 26.86 -12.75
N ALA A 10 -70.20 26.76 -14.01
CA ALA A 10 -69.54 25.89 -15.00
C ALA A 10 -68.18 26.44 -15.44
N GLN A 11 -68.03 27.78 -15.49
CA GLN A 11 -66.82 28.43 -15.97
C GLN A 11 -65.67 28.39 -14.95
N ASP A 12 -65.98 28.34 -13.65
CA ASP A 12 -64.98 28.18 -12.59
C ASP A 12 -64.48 26.74 -12.45
N ALA A 13 -65.32 25.74 -12.77
CA ALA A 13 -64.94 24.33 -12.72
C ALA A 13 -63.92 23.95 -13.82
N ASP A 14 -64.05 24.52 -15.02
CA ASP A 14 -63.09 24.29 -16.11
C ASP A 14 -61.74 24.98 -15.84
N ARG A 15 -61.74 26.18 -15.23
CA ARG A 15 -60.50 26.87 -14.84
C ARG A 15 -59.69 26.09 -13.78
N GLN A 16 -60.37 25.47 -12.81
CA GLN A 16 -59.68 24.66 -11.80
C GLN A 16 -59.08 23.36 -12.37
N ARG A 17 -59.66 22.80 -13.43
CA ARG A 17 -59.10 21.61 -14.10
C ARG A 17 -57.84 21.95 -14.89
N ASP A 18 -57.83 23.08 -15.59
CA ASP A 18 -56.67 23.48 -16.39
C ASP A 18 -55.45 23.79 -15.52
N GLU A 19 -55.63 24.45 -14.37
CA GLU A 19 -54.53 24.72 -13.42
C GLU A 19 -53.95 23.44 -12.80
N ALA A 20 -54.80 22.47 -12.46
CA ALA A 20 -54.34 21.18 -11.92
C ALA A 20 -53.49 20.40 -12.94
N THR A 21 -53.85 20.42 -14.22
CA THR A 21 -53.04 19.78 -15.28
C THR A 21 -51.71 20.49 -15.55
N GLY A 22 -51.64 21.81 -15.40
CA GLY A 22 -50.40 22.57 -15.59
C GLY A 22 -49.35 22.23 -14.52
N PHE A 23 -49.78 22.18 -13.25
CA PHE A 23 -48.90 21.89 -12.12
C PHE A 23 -48.35 20.45 -12.16
N GLU A 24 -49.19 19.46 -12.47
CA GLU A 24 -48.74 18.07 -12.57
C GLU A 24 -47.76 17.85 -13.72
N ARG A 25 -47.95 18.56 -14.85
CA ARG A 25 -46.97 18.55 -15.97
C ARG A 25 -45.64 19.16 -15.56
N ALA A 26 -45.66 20.28 -14.84
CA ALA A 26 -44.44 20.93 -14.35
C ALA A 26 -43.70 20.03 -13.34
N LYS A 27 -44.43 19.37 -12.43
CA LYS A 27 -43.87 18.43 -11.47
C LYS A 27 -43.25 17.21 -12.13
N SER A 28 -43.94 16.59 -13.10
CA SER A 28 -43.42 15.45 -13.86
C SER A 28 -42.17 15.83 -14.65
N TRP A 29 -42.13 17.03 -15.24
CA TRP A 29 -40.95 17.53 -15.95
C TRP A 29 -39.78 17.75 -15.00
N LEU A 30 -40.01 18.37 -13.84
CA LEU A 30 -38.98 18.61 -12.83
C LEU A 30 -38.39 17.28 -12.33
N ILE A 31 -39.23 16.28 -12.03
CA ILE A 31 -38.78 14.94 -11.62
C ILE A 31 -37.91 14.30 -12.72
N GLY A 32 -38.31 14.42 -13.98
CA GLY A 32 -37.53 13.91 -15.12
C GLY A 32 -36.15 14.56 -15.24
N VAL A 33 -36.08 15.89 -15.15
CA VAL A 33 -34.82 16.63 -15.20
C VAL A 33 -33.92 16.28 -14.01
N THR A 34 -34.49 16.20 -12.81
CA THR A 34 -33.74 15.85 -11.59
C THR A 34 -33.19 14.42 -11.68
N GLY A 35 -33.97 13.47 -12.21
CA GLY A 35 -33.53 12.09 -12.43
C GLY A 35 -32.33 12.00 -13.38
N ILE A 36 -32.30 12.80 -14.44
CA ILE A 36 -31.16 12.87 -15.38
C ILE A 36 -29.94 13.52 -14.72
N LEU A 37 -30.16 14.62 -13.98
CA LEU A 37 -29.10 15.38 -13.31
C LEU A 37 -28.40 14.59 -12.21
N VAL A 38 -29.09 13.65 -11.55
CA VAL A 38 -28.50 12.78 -10.52
C VAL A 38 -28.02 11.45 -11.11
N GLY A 39 -28.77 10.89 -12.07
CA GLY A 39 -28.48 9.57 -12.66
C GLY A 39 -27.23 9.55 -13.52
N ILE A 40 -27.02 10.57 -14.37
CA ILE A 40 -25.85 10.62 -15.25
C ILE A 40 -24.54 10.73 -14.46
N PRO A 41 -24.38 11.65 -13.49
CA PRO A 41 -23.14 11.73 -12.70
C PRO A 41 -22.84 10.44 -11.93
N ALA A 42 -23.87 9.78 -11.39
CA ALA A 42 -23.70 8.50 -10.70
C ALA A 42 -23.19 7.39 -11.64
N LEU A 43 -23.75 7.31 -12.86
CA LEU A 43 -23.30 6.37 -13.89
C LEU A 43 -21.87 6.68 -14.36
N VAL A 44 -21.52 7.95 -14.55
CA VAL A 44 -20.17 8.35 -14.95
C VAL A 44 -19.14 7.97 -13.88
N ASN A 45 -19.45 8.22 -12.61
CA ASN A 45 -18.59 7.82 -11.49
C ASN A 45 -18.47 6.29 -11.41
N GLY A 46 -19.56 5.55 -11.52
CA GLY A 46 -19.53 4.08 -11.52
C GLY A 46 -18.72 3.50 -12.70
N ALA A 47 -18.85 4.07 -13.89
CA ALA A 47 -18.08 3.67 -15.06
C ALA A 47 -16.57 3.95 -14.87
N PHE A 48 -16.23 5.09 -14.25
CA PHE A 48 -14.84 5.43 -13.94
C PHE A 48 -14.24 4.44 -12.93
N ASP A 49 -14.98 4.07 -11.89
CA ASP A 49 -14.52 3.10 -10.88
C ASP A 49 -14.30 1.71 -11.49
N VAL A 50 -15.24 1.23 -12.32
CA VAL A 50 -15.10 -0.04 -13.03
C VAL A 50 -13.90 -0.01 -13.98
N TYR A 51 -13.75 1.06 -14.76
CA TYR A 51 -12.61 1.22 -15.67
C TYR A 51 -11.28 1.26 -14.90
N ALA A 52 -11.21 2.00 -13.80
CA ALA A 52 -10.03 2.04 -12.93
C ALA A 52 -9.72 0.65 -12.36
N SER A 53 -10.72 -0.11 -11.93
CA SER A 53 -10.52 -1.48 -11.43
C SER A 53 -9.97 -2.44 -12.49
N LEU A 54 -10.46 -2.34 -13.74
CA LEU A 54 -10.01 -3.13 -14.88
C LEU A 54 -8.59 -2.74 -15.31
N ALA A 55 -8.27 -1.45 -15.30
CA ALA A 55 -6.94 -0.94 -15.62
C ALA A 55 -5.88 -1.40 -14.61
N ASN A 56 -6.28 -1.70 -13.37
CA ASN A 56 -5.40 -2.17 -12.31
C ASN A 56 -5.09 -3.68 -12.34
N LEU A 57 -5.69 -4.45 -13.27
CA LEU A 57 -5.40 -5.87 -13.39
C LEU A 57 -4.00 -6.11 -13.99
N PRO A 58 -3.23 -7.11 -13.49
CA PRO A 58 -1.98 -7.52 -14.11
C PRO A 58 -2.26 -8.09 -15.49
N LYS A 59 -1.62 -7.54 -16.52
CA LYS A 59 -1.80 -7.90 -17.92
C LYS A 59 -0.91 -9.07 -18.34
N THR A 60 0.19 -9.30 -17.62
CA THR A 60 1.17 -10.35 -17.94
C THR A 60 1.40 -11.26 -16.73
N ASP A 61 1.82 -12.50 -16.97
CA ASP A 61 2.23 -13.42 -15.91
C ASP A 61 3.39 -12.85 -15.08
N ALA A 62 4.30 -12.10 -15.70
CA ALA A 62 5.39 -11.42 -15.00
C ALA A 62 4.87 -10.35 -14.02
N GLU A 63 3.88 -9.54 -14.42
CA GLU A 63 3.24 -8.57 -13.53
C GLU A 63 2.52 -9.27 -12.37
N ARG A 64 1.83 -10.38 -12.64
CA ARG A 64 1.16 -11.17 -11.60
C ARG A 64 2.16 -11.73 -10.59
N VAL A 65 3.24 -12.34 -11.08
CA VAL A 65 4.32 -12.89 -10.25
C VAL A 65 4.99 -11.77 -9.44
N ASN A 66 5.24 -10.60 -10.03
CA ASN A 66 5.75 -9.43 -9.31
C ASN A 66 4.84 -9.06 -8.13
N VAL A 67 3.54 -8.91 -8.36
CA VAL A 67 2.58 -8.56 -7.29
C VAL A 67 2.56 -9.60 -6.18
N GLU A 68 2.54 -10.88 -6.54
CA GLU A 68 2.55 -11.99 -5.57
C GLU A 68 3.84 -11.97 -4.71
N LEU A 69 5.00 -11.83 -5.34
CA LEU A 69 6.29 -11.83 -4.65
C LEU A 69 6.51 -10.54 -3.84
N PHE A 70 6.08 -9.38 -4.34
CA PHE A 70 6.08 -8.13 -3.56
C PHE A 70 5.28 -8.28 -2.28
N LYS A 71 4.08 -8.85 -2.34
CA LYS A 71 3.24 -9.09 -1.15
C LYS A 71 3.91 -10.09 -0.20
N LYS A 72 4.49 -11.17 -0.74
CA LYS A 72 5.15 -12.23 0.04
C LYS A 72 6.36 -11.73 0.83
N TYR A 73 7.12 -10.79 0.26
CA TYR A 73 8.37 -10.27 0.83
C TYR A 73 8.27 -8.86 1.39
N PHE A 74 7.07 -8.28 1.44
CA PHE A 74 6.85 -6.97 2.03
C PHE A 74 7.36 -6.92 3.48
N ASN A 75 8.20 -5.94 3.79
CA ASN A 75 8.86 -5.79 5.10
C ASN A 75 9.74 -6.97 5.55
N LYS A 76 10.07 -7.91 4.65
CA LYS A 76 11.07 -8.94 4.94
C LYS A 76 12.45 -8.45 4.53
N PRO A 77 13.49 -8.62 5.38
CA PRO A 77 14.85 -8.31 4.97
C PRO A 77 15.37 -9.39 4.00
N PRO A 78 16.14 -9.02 2.96
CA PRO A 78 16.78 -10.01 2.10
C PRO A 78 17.89 -10.76 2.87
N VAL A 79 18.10 -12.03 2.53
CA VAL A 79 19.20 -12.87 3.05
C VAL A 79 20.54 -12.33 2.58
N ALA A 80 20.62 -11.90 1.32
CA ALA A 80 21.83 -11.33 0.74
C ALA A 80 21.48 -10.17 -0.19
N THR A 81 22.31 -9.13 -0.17
CA THR A 81 22.25 -8.03 -1.14
C THR A 81 23.59 -7.93 -1.85
N VAL A 82 23.58 -8.06 -3.18
CA VAL A 82 24.77 -8.01 -4.02
C VAL A 82 24.63 -6.84 -5.00
N PRO A 83 25.36 -5.72 -4.79
CA PRO A 83 25.47 -4.67 -5.79
C PRO A 83 26.45 -5.09 -6.88
N VAL A 84 26.06 -4.94 -8.14
CA VAL A 84 26.85 -5.26 -9.34
C VAL A 84 26.91 -4.03 -10.23
N PRO A 85 28.07 -3.36 -10.34
CA PRO A 85 28.24 -2.25 -11.26
C PRO A 85 28.29 -2.76 -12.71
N ILE A 86 27.37 -2.31 -13.56
CA ILE A 86 27.36 -2.59 -14.99
C ILE A 86 27.81 -1.35 -15.75
N LYS A 87 28.87 -1.50 -16.54
CA LYS A 87 29.35 -0.47 -17.44
C LYS A 87 28.46 -0.40 -18.68
N GLN A 88 27.98 0.78 -18.99
CA GLN A 88 27.19 1.10 -20.18
C GLN A 88 27.89 2.19 -20.99
N ASN A 89 27.40 2.44 -22.21
CA ASN A 89 27.93 3.48 -23.09
C ASN A 89 27.89 4.89 -22.45
N HIS A 90 26.95 5.12 -21.54
CA HIS A 90 26.72 6.43 -20.91
C HIS A 90 27.15 6.51 -19.44
N GLY A 91 27.81 5.49 -18.89
CA GLY A 91 28.25 5.49 -17.49
C GLY A 91 28.24 4.12 -16.82
N ILE A 92 28.39 4.11 -15.50
CA ILE A 92 28.29 2.90 -14.68
C ILE A 92 26.96 2.96 -13.94
N VAL A 93 26.11 1.95 -14.14
CA VAL A 93 24.84 1.80 -13.43
C VAL A 93 24.98 0.66 -12.43
N GLU A 94 24.62 0.89 -11.17
CA GLU A 94 24.59 -0.16 -10.16
C GLU A 94 23.29 -0.97 -10.27
N VAL A 95 23.42 -2.28 -10.42
CA VAL A 95 22.31 -3.24 -10.35
C VAL A 95 22.36 -3.90 -9.00
N ARG A 96 21.22 -4.01 -8.33
CA ARG A 96 21.15 -4.64 -7.01
C ARG A 96 20.36 -5.94 -7.07
N PHE A 97 21.01 -7.03 -6.71
CA PHE A 97 20.37 -8.32 -6.52
C PHE A 97 20.11 -8.53 -5.04
N GLN A 98 18.86 -8.79 -4.68
CA GLN A 98 18.44 -9.11 -3.33
C GLN A 98 17.86 -10.52 -3.34
N VAL A 99 18.45 -11.43 -2.57
CA VAL A 99 18.02 -12.82 -2.48
C VAL A 99 17.26 -13.01 -1.19
N PHE A 100 16.08 -13.62 -1.27
CA PHE A 100 15.22 -13.91 -0.12
C PHE A 100 15.32 -15.37 0.32
N ASP A 101 14.67 -15.71 1.44
CA ASP A 101 14.76 -17.00 2.12
C ASP A 101 14.34 -18.21 1.27
N GLU A 102 13.36 -18.06 0.36
CA GLU A 102 12.99 -19.13 -0.58
C GLU A 102 13.83 -19.13 -1.88
N GLY A 103 14.92 -18.34 -1.93
CA GLY A 103 15.78 -18.22 -3.11
C GLY A 103 15.23 -17.31 -4.20
N ASP A 104 14.05 -16.71 -4.00
CA ASP A 104 13.48 -15.72 -4.92
C ASP A 104 14.42 -14.49 -4.98
N VAL A 105 14.62 -13.97 -6.19
CA VAL A 105 15.55 -12.87 -6.44
C VAL A 105 14.79 -11.62 -6.84
N TYR A 106 15.01 -10.54 -6.11
CA TYR A 106 14.57 -9.20 -6.47
C TYR A 106 15.73 -8.43 -7.11
N VAL A 107 15.50 -7.91 -8.31
CA VAL A 107 16.49 -7.15 -9.08
C VAL A 107 16.02 -5.72 -9.18
N GLU A 108 16.92 -4.79 -8.87
CA GLU A 108 16.72 -3.35 -9.06
C GLU A 108 17.79 -2.80 -9.99
N TYR A 109 17.34 -2.17 -11.06
CA TYR A 109 18.19 -1.62 -12.10
C TYR A 109 17.68 -0.25 -12.53
N GLY A 110 18.37 0.82 -12.14
CA GLY A 110 17.92 2.18 -12.45
C GLY A 110 16.51 2.42 -11.90
N ASN A 111 15.55 2.74 -12.78
CA ASN A 111 14.14 2.95 -12.46
C ASN A 111 13.27 1.70 -12.64
N LEU A 112 13.86 0.52 -12.84
CA LEU A 112 13.15 -0.73 -13.04
C LEU A 112 13.40 -1.68 -11.89
N THR A 113 12.36 -2.44 -11.53
CA THR A 113 12.43 -3.49 -10.53
C THR A 113 11.71 -4.73 -11.01
N GLN A 114 12.26 -5.91 -10.75
CA GLN A 114 11.68 -7.16 -11.21
C GLN A 114 11.98 -8.29 -10.23
N TRP A 115 10.99 -9.14 -10.02
CA TRP A 115 11.13 -10.38 -9.28
C TRP A 115 11.37 -11.56 -10.21
N PHE A 116 12.26 -12.45 -9.79
CA PHE A 116 12.54 -13.72 -10.41
C PHE A 116 12.27 -14.81 -9.37
N PRO A 117 11.17 -15.56 -9.50
CA PRO A 117 10.90 -16.65 -8.58
C PRO A 117 11.98 -17.72 -8.71
N PHE A 118 12.39 -18.29 -7.57
CA PHE A 118 13.17 -19.51 -7.59
C PHE A 118 12.30 -20.63 -8.18
N PRO A 119 12.84 -21.48 -9.06
CA PRO A 119 12.09 -22.60 -9.59
C PRO A 119 11.66 -23.49 -8.41
N LYS A 120 10.37 -23.42 -8.08
CA LYS A 120 9.74 -24.40 -7.20
C LYS A 120 9.66 -25.65 -8.04
N GLU A 121 10.68 -26.50 -7.94
CA GLU A 121 10.57 -27.86 -8.42
C GLU A 121 9.28 -28.41 -7.82
N SER A 122 8.28 -28.66 -8.66
CA SER A 122 7.12 -29.44 -8.26
C SER A 122 7.71 -30.72 -7.71
N ALA A 123 7.45 -31.01 -6.44
CA ALA A 123 8.04 -32.14 -5.72
C ALA A 123 7.86 -33.49 -6.45
N GLU A 124 7.03 -33.53 -7.49
CA GLU A 124 6.72 -34.66 -8.35
C GLU A 124 7.71 -34.91 -9.51
N LYS A 125 8.66 -34.01 -9.81
CA LYS A 125 9.62 -34.18 -10.93
C LYS A 125 11.09 -34.11 -10.55
N ARG A 126 11.44 -34.49 -9.31
CA ARG A 126 12.83 -34.77 -8.92
C ARG A 126 13.26 -36.17 -9.33
N GLU A 127 13.35 -36.44 -10.63
CA GLU A 127 14.37 -37.36 -11.12
C GLU A 127 15.65 -36.56 -11.32
N ILE A 128 16.47 -36.61 -10.29
CA ILE A 128 17.73 -35.91 -10.18
C ILE A 128 18.70 -36.52 -11.21
N SER A 129 18.80 -35.92 -12.39
CA SER A 129 20.00 -36.06 -13.22
C SER A 129 20.95 -34.90 -12.89
N PHE A 130 21.72 -35.06 -11.82
CA PHE A 130 22.89 -34.24 -11.57
C PHE A 130 23.84 -34.37 -12.75
N ASN A 131 24.00 -33.33 -13.56
CA ASN A 131 25.13 -33.28 -14.48
C ASN A 131 25.49 -31.85 -14.90
N PHE A 132 26.69 -31.44 -14.47
CA PHE A 132 27.65 -30.56 -15.18
C PHE A 132 27.78 -29.06 -14.92
N ILE A 133 27.33 -28.46 -13.81
CA ILE A 133 27.91 -27.15 -13.40
C ILE A 133 28.12 -27.07 -11.89
N SER A 134 29.19 -27.72 -11.40
CA SER A 134 29.56 -27.75 -9.97
C SER A 134 30.63 -26.75 -9.54
N ASN A 135 31.03 -25.76 -10.36
CA ASN A 135 32.13 -24.85 -10.00
C ASN A 135 31.90 -23.38 -10.35
N ALA A 136 30.66 -22.88 -10.31
CA ALA A 136 30.43 -21.44 -10.20
C ALA A 136 30.59 -21.03 -8.73
N VAL A 137 31.83 -21.03 -8.24
CA VAL A 137 32.16 -20.41 -6.96
C VAL A 137 31.97 -18.91 -7.14
N ALA A 138 30.79 -18.41 -6.76
CA ALA A 138 30.56 -16.98 -6.63
C ALA A 138 31.63 -16.44 -5.69
N ARG A 139 32.62 -15.72 -6.24
CA ARG A 139 33.53 -14.92 -5.42
C ARG A 139 32.66 -14.07 -4.54
N GLN A 140 32.74 -14.31 -3.22
CA GLN A 140 32.07 -13.53 -2.21
C GLN A 140 32.47 -12.08 -2.44
N ALA A 141 31.60 -11.32 -3.11
CA ALA A 141 31.80 -9.91 -3.32
C ALA A 141 31.95 -9.33 -1.90
N GLN A 142 33.12 -8.77 -1.60
CA GLN A 142 33.33 -8.07 -0.35
C GLN A 142 32.23 -7.00 -0.28
N LEU A 143 31.29 -7.20 0.66
CA LEU A 143 30.20 -6.28 0.96
C LEU A 143 30.78 -4.88 1.09
N TYR A 144 30.62 -4.07 0.03
CA TYR A 144 31.14 -2.72 -0.01
C TYR A 144 30.26 -1.85 0.91
N GLY A 145 30.73 -1.63 2.13
CA GLY A 145 30.11 -0.74 3.11
C GLY A 145 29.88 -1.41 4.46
N LYS A 146 30.74 -1.09 5.44
CA LYS A 146 30.46 -1.34 6.87
C LYS A 146 29.28 -0.46 7.29
N GLY A 147 28.06 -0.97 7.15
CA GLY A 147 26.85 -0.34 7.68
C GLY A 147 25.61 -1.01 7.13
N ALA A 148 24.73 -1.46 8.01
CA ALA A 148 23.43 -2.00 7.61
C ALA A 148 22.59 -0.86 7.00
N VAL A 149 22.11 -1.06 5.78
CA VAL A 149 21.11 -0.17 5.19
C VAL A 149 19.81 -0.36 5.98
N MET A 150 19.29 0.71 6.58
CA MET A 150 17.98 0.66 7.21
C MET A 150 16.93 0.87 6.12
N GLN A 151 16.08 -0.13 5.91
CA GLN A 151 15.01 -0.08 4.93
C GLN A 151 13.66 -0.20 5.63
N GLN A 152 12.74 0.71 5.32
CA GLN A 152 11.35 0.65 5.74
C GLN A 152 10.45 0.67 4.51
N GLU A 153 9.42 -0.17 4.51
CA GLU A 153 8.47 -0.26 3.41
C GLU A 153 7.06 0.05 3.91
N SER A 154 6.33 0.86 3.15
CA SER A 154 4.92 1.14 3.37
C SER A 154 4.15 1.05 2.06
N LEU A 155 2.89 0.64 2.11
CA LEU A 155 2.03 0.56 0.94
C LEU A 155 1.07 1.75 0.94
N ARG A 156 1.05 2.55 -0.14
CA ARG A 156 0.15 3.69 -0.28
C ARG A 156 -0.43 3.70 -1.70
N ASN A 157 -1.76 3.66 -1.81
CA ASN A 157 -2.49 3.72 -3.10
C ASN A 157 -2.00 2.67 -4.14
N GLY A 158 -1.73 1.43 -3.71
CA GLY A 158 -1.23 0.37 -4.59
C GLY A 158 0.25 0.48 -4.97
N ARG A 159 0.95 1.48 -4.44
CA ARG A 159 2.39 1.70 -4.65
C ARG A 159 3.17 1.38 -3.39
N LEU A 160 4.36 0.83 -3.58
CA LEU A 160 5.33 0.55 -2.53
C LEU A 160 6.17 1.80 -2.32
N ILE A 161 6.05 2.42 -1.16
CA ILE A 161 6.95 3.47 -0.70
C ILE A 161 8.06 2.81 0.09
N ARG A 162 9.26 2.81 -0.48
CA ARG A 162 10.46 2.27 0.15
C ARG A 162 11.37 3.41 0.55
N GLU A 163 11.61 3.50 1.85
CA GLU A 163 12.55 4.45 2.43
C GLU A 163 13.81 3.69 2.82
N ARG A 164 14.95 4.13 2.29
CA ARG A 164 16.27 3.57 2.60
C ARG A 164 17.13 4.64 3.21
N THR A 165 17.78 4.32 4.33
CA THR A 165 18.79 5.16 4.93
C THR A 165 20.13 4.46 4.81
N TRP A 166 21.03 5.11 4.09
CA TRP A 166 22.38 4.67 3.81
C TRP A 166 23.32 5.04 4.97
N PRO A 167 24.41 4.27 5.20
CA PRO A 167 25.41 4.58 6.24
C PRO A 167 26.10 5.94 6.05
N ASN A 168 26.09 6.50 4.84
CA ASN A 168 26.64 7.81 4.52
C ASN A 168 25.68 8.98 4.84
N GLY A 169 24.54 8.70 5.50
CA GLY A 169 23.51 9.68 5.85
C GLY A 169 22.59 10.08 4.70
N VAL A 170 22.70 9.44 3.52
CA VAL A 170 21.73 9.66 2.44
C VAL A 170 20.46 8.87 2.75
N ALA A 171 19.31 9.52 2.70
CA ALA A 171 18.03 8.85 2.69
C ALA A 171 17.41 8.93 1.30
N GLU A 172 16.90 7.81 0.82
CA GLU A 172 16.27 7.65 -0.48
C GLU A 172 14.85 7.17 -0.28
N THR A 173 13.88 7.88 -0.86
CA THR A 173 12.49 7.47 -0.93
C THR A 173 12.18 7.08 -2.37
N LEU A 174 11.76 5.83 -2.54
CA LEU A 174 11.36 5.25 -3.82
C LEU A 174 9.87 4.99 -3.77
N GLU A 175 9.16 5.41 -4.81
CA GLU A 175 7.76 5.04 -5.05
C GLU A 175 7.74 4.05 -6.22
N ILE A 176 7.40 2.80 -5.93
CA ILE A 176 7.46 1.69 -6.88
C ILE A 176 6.04 1.22 -7.17
N ASP A 177 5.69 1.13 -8.44
CA ASP A 177 4.47 0.46 -8.87
C ASP A 177 4.63 -1.05 -8.63
N THR A 178 3.82 -1.62 -7.74
CA THR A 178 3.94 -3.03 -7.35
C THR A 178 3.57 -4.01 -8.46
N ARG A 179 2.89 -3.53 -9.53
CA ARG A 179 2.44 -4.34 -10.66
C ARG A 179 3.53 -4.41 -11.72
N THR A 180 3.97 -3.26 -12.20
CA THR A 180 4.98 -3.21 -13.27
C THR A 180 6.39 -3.34 -12.74
N GLY A 181 6.61 -2.96 -11.47
CA GLY A 181 7.94 -2.81 -10.89
C GLY A 181 8.62 -1.49 -11.28
N ASP A 182 7.93 -0.58 -11.96
CA ASP A 182 8.50 0.71 -12.32
C ASP A 182 8.67 1.61 -11.10
N VAL A 183 9.82 2.27 -10.99
CA VAL A 183 10.06 3.33 -10.02
C VAL A 183 9.43 4.61 -10.57
N VAL A 184 8.26 4.96 -10.05
CA VAL A 184 7.48 6.15 -10.43
C VAL A 184 8.17 7.43 -9.97
N SER A 185 8.72 7.41 -8.76
CA SER A 185 9.41 8.56 -8.17
C SER A 185 10.62 8.10 -7.37
N ARG A 186 11.69 8.89 -7.45
CA ARG A 186 12.89 8.74 -6.64
C ARG A 186 13.28 10.10 -6.09
N ASN A 187 13.35 10.18 -4.77
CA ASN A 187 13.83 11.37 -4.08
C ASN A 187 14.97 10.98 -3.14
N SER A 188 16.10 11.68 -3.26
CA SER A 188 17.25 11.52 -2.37
C SER A 188 17.45 12.79 -1.57
N ARG A 189 17.47 12.67 -0.24
CA ARG A 189 17.81 13.76 0.68
C ARG A 189 18.98 13.36 1.56
N ARG A 190 19.86 14.30 1.88
CA ARG A 190 20.90 14.07 2.88
C ARG A 190 20.30 14.33 4.26
N ILE A 191 20.32 13.33 5.13
CA ILE A 191 19.98 13.50 6.54
C ILE A 191 21.26 13.90 7.26
N ASP A 192 21.22 15.04 7.93
CA ASP A 192 22.32 15.46 8.79
C ASP A 192 22.44 14.45 9.95
N PRO A 193 23.60 13.78 10.15
CA PRO A 193 23.74 12.69 11.13
C PRO A 193 23.41 13.11 12.57
N MET A 194 23.37 14.41 12.87
CA MET A 194 22.92 14.91 14.17
C MET A 194 21.44 14.63 14.47
N VAL A 195 20.57 14.58 13.47
CA VAL A 195 19.11 14.35 13.65
C VAL A 195 18.80 12.87 13.94
N GLN A 196 19.62 11.93 13.47
CA GLN A 196 19.41 10.51 13.75
C GLN A 196 19.66 10.13 15.22
N ARG A 197 20.55 10.85 15.92
CA ARG A 197 20.83 10.57 17.33
C ARG A 197 19.64 10.93 18.23
N SER A 198 18.90 12.00 17.93
CA SER A 198 17.75 12.40 18.76
C SER A 198 16.58 11.43 18.64
N HIS A 199 16.28 10.89 17.45
CA HIS A 199 15.22 9.89 17.28
C HIS A 199 15.59 8.54 17.93
N LYS A 200 16.83 8.07 17.77
CA LYS A 200 17.26 6.81 18.38
C LYS A 200 17.36 6.87 19.91
N LEU A 201 17.58 8.07 20.47
CA LEU A 201 17.53 8.30 21.91
C LEU A 201 16.10 8.31 22.48
N MET A 202 15.07 8.64 21.68
CA MET A 202 13.67 8.57 22.13
C MET A 202 13.06 7.16 22.04
N GLU A 203 13.62 6.27 21.22
CA GLU A 203 13.17 4.86 21.12
C GLU A 203 13.75 3.95 22.23
N HIS A 204 14.71 4.43 23.01
CA HIS A 204 15.42 3.64 24.03
C HIS A 204 15.10 4.00 25.49
N GLU A 205 13.92 4.58 25.75
CA GLU A 205 13.38 4.65 27.12
C GLU A 205 11.92 4.21 27.22
N VAL A 206 11.58 3.08 26.58
CA VAL A 206 10.57 2.18 27.16
C VAL A 206 11.35 1.00 27.73
N LYS A 207 11.90 1.18 28.94
CA LYS A 207 12.38 0.05 29.74
C LYS A 207 11.20 -0.91 29.86
N ALA A 208 11.37 -2.13 29.35
CA ALA A 208 10.43 -3.21 29.60
C ALA A 208 10.15 -3.22 31.10
N ILE A 209 8.87 -3.06 31.45
CA ILE A 209 8.42 -3.13 32.83
C ILE A 209 8.74 -4.55 33.28
N ASP A 210 9.76 -4.70 34.14
CA ASP A 210 10.08 -5.96 34.76
C ASP A 210 8.93 -6.35 35.70
N LEU A 211 8.13 -7.32 35.28
CA LEU A 211 6.95 -7.78 35.99
C LEU A 211 7.32 -8.32 37.38
N ASP A 212 8.54 -8.82 37.57
CA ASP A 212 9.01 -9.29 38.87
C ASP A 212 9.27 -8.12 39.83
N SER A 213 9.78 -7.01 39.30
CA SER A 213 9.95 -5.77 40.07
C SER A 213 8.59 -5.18 40.53
N LEU A 214 7.55 -5.27 39.68
CA LEU A 214 6.18 -4.88 40.06
C LEU A 214 5.55 -5.84 41.07
N ARG A 215 5.83 -7.14 40.97
CA ARG A 215 5.34 -8.13 41.93
C ARG A 215 5.96 -7.94 43.32
N ALA A 216 7.27 -7.69 43.37
CA ALA A 216 7.99 -7.40 44.61
C ALA A 216 7.54 -6.07 45.26
N ALA A 217 7.18 -5.06 44.45
CA ALA A 217 6.62 -3.81 44.96
C ALA A 217 5.20 -3.99 45.53
N ARG A 218 4.38 -4.84 44.90
CA ARG A 218 3.03 -5.16 45.37
C ARG A 218 3.05 -5.88 46.73
N GLU A 219 4.00 -6.80 46.92
CA GLU A 219 4.14 -7.52 48.20
C GLU A 219 4.56 -6.59 49.35
N ARG A 220 5.41 -5.58 49.09
CA ARG A 220 5.82 -4.60 50.11
C ARG A 220 4.71 -3.66 50.57
N ASN A 221 3.75 -3.37 49.68
CA ASN A 221 2.61 -2.48 50.00
C ASN A 221 1.37 -3.25 50.47
N SER A 222 1.48 -4.56 50.74
CA SER A 222 0.40 -5.30 51.35
C SER A 222 0.26 -4.87 52.81
N TYR A 223 -0.70 -3.97 53.05
CA TYR A 223 -0.98 -3.40 54.37
C TYR A 223 -1.11 -4.50 55.43
N PRO A 224 -0.51 -4.33 56.62
CA PRO A 224 -0.71 -5.27 57.71
C PRO A 224 -2.21 -5.32 58.03
N SER A 225 -2.77 -6.52 57.90
CA SER A 225 -4.13 -6.83 58.33
C SER A 225 -4.31 -6.34 59.76
N ILE A 226 -5.20 -5.36 59.94
CA ILE A 226 -5.61 -4.86 61.24
C ILE A 226 -6.25 -6.05 61.94
N LYS A 227 -5.51 -6.68 62.85
CA LYS A 227 -6.08 -7.67 63.75
C LYS A 227 -7.02 -6.93 64.67
N GLU A 228 -8.32 -7.10 64.46
CA GLU A 228 -9.36 -6.68 65.39
C GLU A 228 -9.10 -7.36 66.75
N THR A 229 -8.54 -6.59 67.67
CA THR A 229 -8.49 -6.94 69.09
C THR A 229 -9.90 -6.78 69.66
N ASN A 230 -10.62 -7.90 69.75
CA ASN A 230 -11.80 -8.02 70.61
C ASN A 230 -11.35 -8.32 72.05
N LYS A 231 -11.56 -7.37 72.96
CA LYS A 231 -11.73 -7.58 74.40
C LYS A 231 -12.66 -6.52 74.97
#